data_AF-A0A8S0V6N3-F1
#
_entry.id   AF-A0A8S0V6N3-F1
#
_cell.length_a   1.000
_cell.length_b   1.000
_cell.length_c   1.000
_cell.angle_alpha   90.00
_cell.angle_beta   90.00
_cell.angle_gamma   90.00
#
_symmetry.space_group_name_H-M   'P 1'
#
loop_
_entity.id
_entity.type
_entity.pdbx_description
1 polymer ?
#
loop_
_entity_poly.entity_id
_entity_poly.type
_entity_poly.pdbx_seq_one_letter_code
_entity_poly.pdbx_strand_id
1 'polypeptide(L)'
;MGKQDIKFPLLSSDDSTRRKKWSKALWFLLGIVVIACVGLAIKGDLKFLGVRNDVKYDKRIRFTNSDVVESQKAVVAADDGRCSEIGISVLKMGGHAVDAAVATALCLGVVNPMSSGIGGGGFMVVLSSSTSDAQAFDTRETAPGAASQ
;
A
#
# COMPACT_ATOMS: atom_id res chain seq x y z
N MET A 1 -58.29 22.57 61.78
CA MET A 1 -58.34 22.70 60.31
C MET A 1 -56.96 22.40 59.74
N GLY A 2 -56.83 21.25 59.07
CA GLY A 2 -55.59 20.81 58.45
C GLY A 2 -55.36 21.46 57.09
N LYS A 3 -54.09 21.59 56.70
CA LYS A 3 -53.67 21.77 55.31
C LYS A 3 -52.95 20.50 54.89
N GLN A 4 -53.49 19.87 53.85
CA GLN A 4 -53.00 18.62 53.29
C GLN A 4 -51.87 18.88 52.30
N ASP A 5 -50.82 18.07 52.40
CA ASP A 5 -49.73 18.00 51.43
C ASP A 5 -50.23 17.42 50.11
N ILE A 6 -50.22 18.24 49.06
CA ILE A 6 -50.55 17.80 47.69
C ILE A 6 -49.30 17.14 47.11
N LYS A 7 -49.19 15.83 47.27
CA LYS A 7 -48.24 15.00 46.51
C LYS A 7 -48.71 14.95 45.05
N PHE A 8 -47.90 15.48 44.13
CA PHE A 8 -48.07 15.30 42.70
C PHE A 8 -47.70 13.84 42.31
N PRO A 9 -48.65 13.00 41.85
CA PRO A 9 -48.40 11.58 41.60
C PRO A 9 -48.24 11.28 40.10
N LEU A 10 -47.62 12.17 39.31
CA LEU A 10 -47.50 11.98 37.85
C LEU A 10 -46.09 12.20 37.27
N LEU A 11 -45.05 11.90 38.05
CA LEU A 11 -43.67 11.77 37.54
C LEU A 11 -42.88 10.67 38.26
N SER A 12 -43.58 9.62 38.69
CA SER A 12 -42.98 8.43 39.28
C SER A 12 -43.35 7.18 38.49
N SER A 13 -42.82 7.05 37.29
CA SER A 13 -42.58 5.75 36.70
C SER A 13 -41.45 5.79 35.67
N ASP A 14 -40.40 5.03 35.97
CA ASP A 14 -39.63 4.29 34.97
C ASP A 14 -38.51 5.00 34.17
N ASP A 15 -37.86 6.04 34.71
CA ASP A 15 -36.64 6.60 34.09
C ASP A 15 -35.35 5.81 34.45
N SER A 16 -35.27 5.24 35.65
CA SER A 16 -34.08 4.48 36.11
C SER A 16 -33.92 3.13 35.42
N THR A 17 -35.02 2.48 35.12
CA THR A 17 -35.14 1.22 34.36
C THR A 17 -34.87 1.46 32.88
N ARG A 18 -35.38 2.56 32.29
CA ARG A 18 -35.08 2.99 30.92
C ARG A 18 -33.59 3.31 30.77
N ARG A 19 -32.98 4.08 31.69
CA ARG A 19 -31.51 4.30 31.73
C ARG A 19 -30.69 3.01 31.86
N LYS A 20 -31.11 2.06 32.71
CA LYS A 20 -30.45 0.74 32.84
C LYS A 20 -30.61 -0.15 31.61
N LYS A 21 -31.76 -0.07 30.92
CA LYS A 21 -32.02 -0.85 29.69
C LYS A 21 -31.20 -0.33 28.52
N TRP A 22 -31.05 0.99 28.42
CA TRP A 22 -30.21 1.63 27.41
C TRP A 22 -28.70 1.48 27.70
N SER A 23 -28.28 1.49 28.96
CA SER A 23 -26.86 1.21 29.28
C SER A 23 -26.46 -0.20 28.88
N LYS A 24 -27.29 -1.21 29.16
CA LYS A 24 -27.04 -2.59 28.73
C LYS A 24 -26.97 -2.70 27.20
N ALA A 25 -27.89 -2.07 26.47
CA ALA A 25 -27.86 -2.04 25.01
C ALA A 25 -26.59 -1.37 24.45
N LEU A 26 -26.13 -0.30 25.09
CA LEU A 26 -24.89 0.39 24.73
C LEU A 26 -23.66 -0.52 24.95
N TRP A 27 -23.61 -1.25 26.07
CA TRP A 27 -22.54 -2.21 26.35
C TRP A 27 -22.56 -3.41 25.38
N PHE A 28 -23.74 -3.87 24.96
CA PHE A 28 -23.85 -4.91 23.93
C PHE A 28 -23.34 -4.43 22.56
N LEU A 29 -23.69 -3.22 22.14
CA LEU A 29 -23.20 -2.65 20.89
C LEU A 29 -21.68 -2.42 20.91
N LEU A 30 -21.15 -1.93 22.03
CA LEU A 30 -19.72 -1.72 22.21
C LEU A 30 -18.95 -3.06 22.17
N GLY A 31 -19.52 -4.12 22.74
CA GLY A 31 -18.98 -5.49 22.62
C GLY A 31 -18.95 -6.01 21.18
N ILE A 32 -20.02 -5.79 20.41
CA ILE A 32 -20.07 -6.19 18.99
C ILE A 32 -19.01 -5.44 18.16
N VAL A 33 -18.84 -4.14 18.40
CA VAL A 33 -17.82 -3.33 17.71
C VAL A 33 -16.40 -3.82 18.05
N VAL A 34 -16.11 -4.11 19.32
CA VAL A 34 -14.80 -4.65 19.73
C VAL A 34 -14.55 -6.02 19.10
N ILE A 35 -15.54 -6.93 19.09
CA ILE A 35 -15.40 -8.25 18.46
C ILE A 35 -15.18 -8.12 16.95
N ALA A 36 -15.87 -7.19 16.28
CA ALA A 36 -15.64 -6.91 14.87
C ALA A 36 -14.24 -6.35 14.60
N CYS A 37 -13.76 -5.39 15.41
CA CYS A 37 -12.41 -4.83 15.28
C CYS A 37 -11.32 -5.88 15.52
N VAL A 38 -11.49 -6.74 16.53
CA VAL A 38 -10.55 -7.83 16.83
C VAL A 38 -10.59 -8.90 15.74
N GLY A 39 -11.77 -9.27 15.25
CA GLY A 39 -11.92 -10.20 14.12
C GLY A 39 -11.28 -9.69 12.83
N LEU A 40 -11.38 -8.39 12.56
CA LEU A 40 -10.71 -7.74 11.42
C LEU A 40 -9.18 -7.67 11.62
N ALA A 41 -8.70 -7.46 12.85
CA ALA A 41 -7.27 -7.45 13.15
C ALA A 41 -6.63 -8.84 13.04
N ILE A 42 -7.31 -9.90 13.47
CA ILE A 42 -6.80 -11.28 13.43
C ILE A 42 -6.73 -11.82 11.99
N LYS A 43 -7.63 -11.40 11.10
CA LYS A 43 -7.63 -11.83 9.69
C LYS A 43 -6.62 -11.08 8.80
N GLY A 44 -5.92 -10.07 9.31
CA GLY A 44 -4.91 -9.32 8.53
C GLY A 44 -5.47 -8.47 7.37
N ASP A 45 -6.77 -8.54 7.09
CA ASP A 45 -7.42 -7.77 6.03
C ASP A 45 -7.90 -6.41 6.54
N LEU A 46 -6.93 -5.56 6.89
CA LEU A 46 -7.10 -4.11 7.04
C LEU A 46 -7.23 -3.42 5.65
N LYS A 47 -7.93 -4.06 4.70
CA LYS A 47 -8.17 -3.54 3.34
C LYS A 47 -9.58 -2.99 3.16
N PHE A 48 -10.46 -3.14 4.15
CA PHE A 48 -11.87 -2.75 4.04
C PHE A 48 -12.11 -1.24 4.23
N LEU A 49 -11.22 -0.53 4.93
CA LEU A 49 -11.19 0.95 4.85
C LEU A 49 -10.37 1.32 3.60
N GLY A 50 -11.07 1.43 2.47
CA GLY A 50 -10.49 1.72 1.16
C GLY A 50 -9.68 3.01 1.12
N VAL A 51 -8.38 2.91 1.41
CA VAL A 51 -7.38 3.83 0.91
C VAL A 51 -7.01 3.34 -0.49
N ARG A 52 -7.79 3.77 -1.48
CA ARG A 52 -7.28 3.86 -2.85
C ARG A 52 -6.12 4.85 -2.79
N ASN A 53 -4.89 4.33 -2.79
CA ASN A 53 -3.72 5.13 -3.09
C ASN A 53 -3.78 5.44 -4.58
N ASP A 54 -4.59 6.43 -4.95
CA ASP A 54 -4.48 7.05 -6.26
C ASP A 54 -3.10 7.70 -6.31
N VAL A 55 -2.16 7.06 -7.01
CA VAL A 55 -0.84 7.62 -7.30
C VAL A 55 -1.09 8.86 -8.17
N LYS A 56 -1.19 10.02 -7.50
CA LYS A 56 -1.30 11.31 -8.16
C LYS A 56 0.02 11.61 -8.86
N TYR A 57 0.05 11.40 -10.17
CA TYR A 57 1.09 11.92 -11.04
C TYR A 57 1.16 13.44 -10.89
N ASP A 58 2.21 13.94 -10.21
CA ASP A 58 2.46 15.37 -10.14
C ASP A 58 3.14 15.86 -11.42
N LYS A 59 2.37 16.58 -12.24
CA LYS A 59 2.84 17.27 -13.45
C LYS A 59 3.74 18.49 -13.15
N ARG A 60 4.10 18.73 -11.89
CA ARG A 60 4.90 19.90 -11.45
C ARG A 60 6.23 19.51 -10.82
N ILE A 61 6.99 18.61 -11.44
CA ILE A 61 8.42 18.49 -11.14
C ILE A 61 9.09 19.79 -11.58
N ARG A 62 9.20 20.75 -10.66
CA ARG A 62 10.06 21.93 -10.78
C ARG A 62 11.44 21.51 -10.29
N PHE A 63 12.37 21.38 -11.23
CA PHE A 63 13.79 21.18 -10.94
C PHE A 63 14.35 22.45 -10.31
N THR A 64 14.34 22.50 -8.98
CA THR A 64 14.99 23.56 -8.20
C THR A 64 16.10 22.93 -7.36
N ASN A 65 17.26 22.68 -7.98
CA ASN A 65 18.53 22.33 -7.33
C ASN A 65 18.60 21.05 -6.44
N SER A 66 18.02 19.93 -6.86
CA SER A 66 18.43 18.62 -6.32
C SER A 66 18.19 17.50 -7.34
N ASP A 67 19.10 17.33 -8.30
CA ASP A 67 19.06 16.23 -9.28
C ASP A 67 19.45 14.86 -8.66
N VAL A 68 19.68 14.83 -7.34
CA VAL A 68 20.08 13.65 -6.59
C VAL A 68 18.98 13.26 -5.62
N VAL A 69 18.56 12.00 -5.70
CA VAL A 69 17.59 11.41 -4.76
C VAL A 69 18.35 10.55 -3.76
N GLU A 70 18.20 10.86 -2.48
CA GLU A 70 18.77 10.09 -1.37
C GLU A 70 17.68 9.39 -0.56
N SER A 71 17.97 8.18 -0.09
CA SER A 71 17.06 7.41 0.76
C SER A 71 17.85 6.44 1.62
N GLN A 72 17.45 6.32 2.89
CA GLN A 72 18.04 5.39 3.86
C GLN A 72 17.57 3.94 3.66
N LYS A 73 16.54 3.71 2.84
CA LYS A 73 15.90 2.39 2.69
C LYS A 73 16.14 1.78 1.33
N ALA A 74 15.74 2.51 0.29
CA ALA A 74 15.81 2.04 -1.09
C ALA A 74 15.72 3.22 -2.07
N VAL A 75 16.36 3.05 -3.22
CA VAL A 75 16.32 3.96 -4.36
C VAL A 75 16.10 3.13 -5.62
N VAL A 76 15.32 3.67 -6.56
CA VAL A 76 15.22 3.16 -7.93
C VAL A 76 15.51 4.32 -8.85
N ALA A 77 16.40 4.12 -9.82
CA ALA A 77 16.75 5.10 -10.84
C ALA A 77 16.52 4.49 -12.23
N ALA A 78 15.84 5.23 -13.09
CA ALA A 78 15.51 4.87 -14.46
C ALA A 78 15.60 6.11 -15.36
N ASP A 79 15.64 5.92 -16.67
CA ASP A 79 15.71 7.02 -17.66
C ASP A 79 14.44 7.92 -17.65
N ASP A 80 13.30 7.37 -17.21
CA ASP A 80 12.01 8.03 -17.04
C ASP A 80 11.56 7.93 -15.58
N GLY A 81 11.24 9.09 -14.99
CA GLY A 81 10.83 9.20 -13.59
C GLY A 81 9.58 8.37 -13.25
N ARG A 82 8.68 8.15 -14.21
CA ARG A 82 7.48 7.32 -14.01
C ARG A 82 7.85 5.85 -13.79
N CYS A 83 8.88 5.36 -14.47
CA CYS A 83 9.36 4.00 -14.29
C CYS A 83 10.12 3.82 -12.98
N SER A 84 10.83 4.87 -12.52
CA SER A 84 11.41 4.90 -11.18
C SER A 84 10.33 4.83 -10.09
N GLU A 85 9.22 5.54 -10.29
CA GLU A 85 8.07 5.51 -9.37
C GLU A 85 7.36 4.14 -9.36
N ILE A 86 7.22 3.49 -10.52
CA ILE A 86 6.71 2.11 -10.59
C ILE A 86 7.63 1.16 -9.82
N GLY A 87 8.94 1.22 -10.04
CA GLY A 87 9.90 0.39 -9.30
C GLY A 87 9.84 0.62 -7.78
N ILE A 88 9.78 1.88 -7.33
CA ILE A 88 9.68 2.18 -5.89
C ILE A 88 8.35 1.69 -5.30
N SER A 89 7.26 1.69 -6.07
CA SER A 89 5.97 1.15 -5.61
C SER A 89 6.05 -0.35 -5.31
N VAL A 90 6.81 -1.10 -6.10
CA VAL A 90 7.04 -2.54 -5.88
C VAL A 90 7.85 -2.79 -4.61
N LEU A 91 8.89 -1.99 -4.36
CA LEU A 91 9.63 -2.08 -3.09
C LEU A 91 8.75 -1.72 -1.89
N LYS A 92 7.86 -0.73 -2.02
CA LYS A 92 6.89 -0.38 -0.97
C LYS A 92 5.87 -1.49 -0.68
N MET A 93 5.58 -2.35 -1.66
CA MET A 93 4.72 -3.53 -1.50
C MET A 93 5.46 -4.72 -0.87
N GLY A 94 6.74 -4.58 -0.54
CA GLY A 94 7.56 -5.65 0.06
C GLY A 94 8.29 -6.53 -0.96
N GLY A 95 8.32 -6.15 -2.23
CA GLY A 95 9.14 -6.81 -3.24
C GLY A 95 10.64 -6.56 -3.03
N HIS A 96 11.47 -7.46 -3.55
CA HIS A 96 12.93 -7.32 -3.51
C HIS A 96 13.47 -6.47 -4.68
N ALA A 97 14.76 -6.12 -4.64
CA ALA A 97 15.40 -5.29 -5.67
C ALA A 97 15.19 -5.82 -7.10
N VAL A 98 15.17 -7.14 -7.28
CA VAL A 98 14.93 -7.78 -8.59
C VAL A 98 13.48 -7.57 -9.08
N ASP A 99 12.49 -7.52 -8.19
CA ASP A 99 11.07 -7.31 -8.57
C ASP A 99 10.89 -5.88 -9.07
N ALA A 100 11.48 -4.93 -8.34
CA ALA A 100 11.50 -3.53 -8.72
C ALA A 100 12.23 -3.30 -10.05
N ALA A 101 13.36 -3.98 -10.27
CA ALA A 101 14.08 -3.92 -11.54
C ALA A 101 13.22 -4.46 -12.70
N VAL A 102 12.56 -5.61 -12.54
CA VAL A 102 11.67 -6.18 -13.57
C VAL A 102 10.49 -5.25 -13.88
N ALA A 103 9.81 -4.72 -12.85
CA ALA A 103 8.72 -3.78 -13.05
C ALA A 103 9.17 -2.48 -13.74
N THR A 104 10.36 -1.97 -13.38
CA THR A 104 10.97 -0.81 -14.01
C THR A 104 11.28 -1.11 -15.48
N ALA A 105 11.93 -2.24 -15.80
CA ALA A 105 12.26 -2.63 -17.16
C ALA A 105 11.01 -2.81 -18.05
N LEU A 106 9.93 -3.39 -17.51
CA LEU A 106 8.65 -3.50 -18.21
C LEU A 106 8.03 -2.12 -18.50
N CYS A 107 8.12 -1.19 -17.55
CA CYS A 107 7.70 0.19 -17.79
C CYS A 107 8.54 0.85 -18.89
N LEU A 108 9.87 0.68 -18.86
CA LEU A 108 10.80 1.21 -19.86
C LEU A 108 10.47 0.68 -21.26
N GLY A 109 10.12 -0.60 -21.39
CA GLY A 109 9.67 -1.17 -22.65
C GLY A 109 8.41 -0.52 -23.23
N VAL A 110 7.61 0.18 -22.42
CA VAL A 110 6.42 0.91 -22.86
C VAL A 110 6.73 2.39 -23.11
N VAL A 111 7.46 3.04 -22.20
CA VAL A 111 7.70 4.49 -22.29
C VAL A 111 8.87 4.86 -23.20
N ASN A 112 9.85 3.97 -23.32
CA ASN A 112 11.03 4.11 -24.17
C ASN A 112 11.24 2.83 -25.03
N PRO A 113 10.28 2.49 -25.92
CA PRO A 113 10.27 1.23 -26.66
C PRO A 113 11.38 1.14 -27.71
N MET A 114 11.97 2.26 -28.11
CA MET A 114 13.10 2.29 -29.05
C MET A 114 14.39 1.80 -28.40
N SER A 115 14.54 1.96 -27.07
CA SER A 115 15.76 1.63 -26.35
C SER A 115 15.75 0.25 -25.69
N SER A 116 14.60 -0.21 -25.20
CA SER A 116 14.49 -1.48 -24.46
C SER A 116 13.12 -2.12 -24.65
N GLY A 117 13.02 -3.42 -24.35
CA GLY A 117 11.75 -4.14 -24.35
C GLY A 117 11.92 -5.65 -24.47
N ILE A 118 10.79 -6.36 -24.44
CA ILE A 118 10.75 -7.84 -24.46
C ILE A 118 11.23 -8.47 -25.77
N GLY A 119 11.37 -7.67 -26.83
CA GLY A 119 11.82 -8.13 -28.15
C GLY A 119 13.35 -8.10 -28.33
N GLY A 120 14.09 -7.61 -27.34
CA GLY A 120 15.56 -7.57 -27.36
C GLY A 120 16.17 -8.45 -26.27
N GLY A 121 17.34 -8.03 -25.79
CA GLY A 121 18.10 -8.70 -24.74
C GLY A 121 18.67 -7.74 -23.70
N GLY A 122 19.54 -8.25 -22.83
CA GLY A 122 20.12 -7.45 -21.76
C GLY A 122 21.06 -8.22 -20.84
N PHE A 123 21.58 -7.50 -19.85
CA PHE A 123 22.41 -8.02 -18.78
C PHE A 123 21.87 -7.52 -17.45
N MET A 124 21.71 -8.43 -16.49
CA MET A 124 21.30 -8.08 -15.14
C MET A 124 22.32 -8.59 -14.14
N VAL A 125 22.82 -7.69 -13.28
CA VAL A 125 23.73 -8.04 -12.19
C VAL A 125 22.99 -7.89 -10.88
N VAL A 126 22.99 -8.95 -10.08
CA VAL A 126 22.28 -9.00 -8.80
C VAL A 126 23.28 -9.36 -7.71
N LEU A 127 23.35 -8.51 -6.68
CA LEU A 127 24.05 -8.82 -5.45
C LEU A 127 23.04 -9.34 -4.42
N SER A 128 23.21 -10.59 -4.01
CA SER A 128 22.40 -11.19 -2.96
C SER A 128 22.86 -10.68 -1.60
N SER A 129 21.99 -9.99 -0.85
CA SER A 129 22.33 -9.55 0.51
C SER A 129 22.41 -10.72 1.51
N SER A 130 21.79 -11.87 1.20
CA SER A 130 21.78 -13.03 2.10
C SER A 130 23.05 -13.88 1.98
N THR A 131 23.60 -14.00 0.76
CA THR A 131 24.80 -14.81 0.51
C THR A 131 26.05 -13.96 0.26
N SER A 132 25.90 -12.66 0.01
CA SER A 132 26.96 -11.75 -0.46
C SER A 132 27.56 -12.13 -1.82
N ASP A 133 26.87 -12.99 -2.59
CA ASP A 133 27.30 -13.37 -3.93
C ASP A 133 26.71 -12.45 -4.99
N ALA A 134 27.55 -12.11 -5.98
CA ALA A 134 27.12 -11.44 -7.20
C ALA A 134 26.82 -12.48 -8.29
N GLN A 135 25.64 -12.37 -8.91
CA GLN A 135 25.24 -13.18 -10.06
C GLN A 135 24.96 -12.28 -11.26
N ALA A 136 25.36 -12.74 -12.44
CA ALA A 136 25.09 -12.07 -13.70
C ALA A 136 24.18 -12.95 -14.56
N PHE A 137 23.10 -12.36 -15.05
CA PHE A 137 22.17 -12.98 -15.98
C PHE A 137 22.40 -12.37 -17.37
N ASP A 138 22.80 -13.21 -18.33
CA ASP A 138 22.94 -12.85 -19.73
C ASP A 138 21.69 -13.32 -20.49
N THR A 139 20.94 -12.35 -21.01
CA THR A 139 19.78 -12.60 -21.86
C THR A 139 19.98 -11.96 -23.23
N ARG A 140 21.22 -11.87 -23.71
CA ARG A 140 21.53 -11.40 -25.06
C ARG A 140 20.90 -12.32 -26.11
N GLU A 141 20.46 -11.70 -27.19
CA GLU A 141 19.86 -12.36 -28.33
C GLU A 141 20.86 -13.32 -28.99
N THR A 142 20.33 -14.38 -29.60
CA THR A 142 21.13 -15.37 -30.32
C THR A 142 20.72 -15.39 -31.79
N ALA A 143 21.70 -15.41 -32.69
CA ALA A 143 21.43 -15.55 -34.12
C ALA A 143 20.68 -16.87 -34.36
N PRO A 144 19.61 -16.87 -35.18
CA PRO A 144 18.89 -18.10 -35.49
C PRO A 144 19.79 -19.06 -36.28
N GLY A 145 19.53 -20.37 -36.18
CA GLY A 145 20.39 -21.40 -36.78
C GLY A 145 20.52 -21.36 -38.31
N ALA A 146 19.67 -20.59 -39.00
CA ALA A 146 19.71 -20.38 -40.44
C ALA A 146 20.44 -19.08 -40.85
N ALA A 147 20.99 -18.31 -39.90
CA ALA A 147 21.72 -17.09 -40.21
C ALA A 147 22.99 -17.39 -41.03
N SER A 148 23.26 -16.55 -42.02
CA SER A 148 24.50 -16.55 -42.81
C SER A 148 25.23 -15.22 -42.63
N GLN A 149 26.52 -15.21 -42.98
CA GLN A 149 27.37 -14.03 -42.91
C GLN A 149 27.12 -13.06 -44.07
#